data_AF-A0A7S0IE68-F1
#
_entry.id   AF-A0A7S0IE68-F1
#
_cell.length_a   1.000
_cell.length_b   1.000
_cell.length_c   1.000
_cell.angle_alpha   90.00
_cell.angle_beta   90.00
_cell.angle_gamma   90.00
#
_symmetry.space_group_name_H-M   'P 1'
#
loop_
_entity.id
_entity.type
_entity.pdbx_description
1 polymer ?
#
loop_
_entity_poly.entity_id
_entity_poly.type
_entity_poly.pdbx_seq_one_letter_code
_entity_poly.pdbx_strand_id
1 'polypeptide(L)'
;PAPLSCMTSRRWQTSIAPTVPPYRRIDMSSGLRAGAETVPRGGDVAGVKTIILGGDRGTALAAEIKSSGDPALVSLVKPGDRCDPCLLPVDGVPAIEYWLGCVDGVAECGKGPASVFVTHAADAKDDFERLPDLAPSGGRCTAVSNAADSAMPTPGPAGDLLLALEEAVGYDSHVLLIDGSFLCAPDYDLDGFVTHALGRGKDCVAYLDVDQSEAGVRARLALEKNPAGRVVANPEVVGVVPYPDAMRSSKPAGGPVAVCGPVWFLRRSTLPLVAEFFADEGLRWTQSGTAPDEMLGRLLAFLRKRETFHALQMKHCFAPAAGVGSYRYVNELFAFLAGERRRATGRYKSGWASGGGGGTTGAAPERMKILLERFAIQDARAGDARERAVRAETDADVLVPRFNAAYGRPVIPADPHARRGDELPARFKDAGAWSKSTPSQHPTYVTSNNQYGIKTVGPGNLPIRWHGVKGEFTDGFGGAMYRDDGLDVRVSRSKVHGAHDGII
;
A
#
# COMPACT_ATOMS: atom_id res chain seq x y z
N PRO A 1 -8.78 65.63 0.01
CA PRO A 1 -7.58 66.46 -0.29
C PRO A 1 -6.29 65.71 0.08
N ALA A 2 -5.55 65.23 -0.92
CA ALA A 2 -4.13 64.86 -0.76
C ALA A 2 -3.27 66.13 -0.71
N PRO A 3 -2.05 66.08 -0.13
CA PRO A 3 -0.81 65.85 -0.93
C PRO A 3 0.19 64.89 -0.21
N LEU A 4 0.85 63.94 -0.91
CA LEU A 4 2.12 63.95 -1.66
C LEU A 4 3.45 63.97 -0.85
N SER A 5 4.25 62.89 -1.04
CA SER A 5 5.74 62.84 -1.22
C SER A 5 6.64 63.18 -0.01
N CYS A 6 7.79 62.56 0.31
CA CYS A 6 8.68 61.53 -0.23
C CYS A 6 9.64 61.15 0.92
N MET A 7 10.12 59.91 1.04
CA MET A 7 11.55 59.61 1.22
C MET A 7 11.86 58.11 1.21
N THR A 8 12.89 57.81 0.45
CA THR A 8 13.53 56.53 0.15
C THR A 8 14.22 55.87 1.34
N SER A 9 14.07 54.54 1.49
CA SER A 9 15.18 53.70 1.95
C SER A 9 15.11 52.30 1.33
N ARG A 10 16.18 51.94 0.61
CA ARG A 10 16.52 50.56 0.22
C ARG A 10 17.16 49.89 1.42
N ARG A 11 16.76 48.66 1.79
CA ARG A 11 17.68 47.59 2.24
C ARG A 11 17.00 46.21 2.31
N TRP A 12 17.57 45.28 1.54
CA TRP A 12 17.74 43.83 1.78
C TRP A 12 16.49 42.96 2.07
N GLN A 13 15.87 42.46 1.02
CA GLN A 13 15.13 41.18 1.05
C GLN A 13 16.12 40.03 0.77
N THR A 14 16.47 39.29 1.82
CA THR A 14 16.98 37.92 1.66
C THR A 14 15.79 37.01 1.36
N SER A 15 15.60 36.76 0.06
CA SER A 15 14.79 35.65 -0.45
C SER A 15 15.48 34.34 -0.06
N ILE A 16 14.94 33.65 0.94
CA ILE A 16 15.21 32.22 1.15
C ILE A 16 14.04 31.50 0.49
N ALA A 17 14.22 31.17 -0.79
CA ALA A 17 13.39 30.15 -1.43
C ALA A 17 13.68 28.81 -0.74
N PRO A 18 12.66 28.05 -0.29
CA PRO A 18 12.89 26.69 0.15
C PRO A 18 13.28 25.85 -1.07
N THR A 19 14.55 25.49 -1.15
CA THR A 19 15.04 24.42 -2.03
C THR A 19 14.34 23.13 -1.65
N VAL A 20 13.39 22.71 -2.49
CA VAL A 20 12.82 21.36 -2.48
C VAL A 20 14.00 20.38 -2.67
N PRO A 21 14.18 19.39 -1.80
CA PRO A 21 15.26 18.42 -1.95
C PRO A 21 15.08 17.62 -3.26
N PRO A 22 16.17 17.23 -3.95
CA PRO A 22 16.09 16.45 -5.17
C PRO A 22 15.31 15.15 -4.94
N TYR A 23 14.37 14.86 -5.84
CA TYR A 23 13.53 13.68 -5.85
C TYR A 23 14.36 12.40 -5.61
N ARG A 24 14.02 11.64 -4.56
CA ARG A 24 14.56 10.30 -4.35
C ARG A 24 13.79 9.35 -5.27
N ARG A 25 14.45 8.92 -6.36
CA ARG A 25 13.98 7.82 -7.20
C ARG A 25 13.64 6.62 -6.31
N ILE A 26 12.40 6.12 -6.37
CA ILE A 26 12.12 4.78 -5.84
C ILE A 26 12.84 3.80 -6.76
N ASP A 27 13.93 3.21 -6.28
CA ASP A 27 14.53 2.07 -6.94
C ASP A 27 13.63 0.85 -6.67
N MET A 28 12.58 0.71 -7.48
CA MET A 28 11.79 -0.52 -7.58
C MET A 28 12.49 -1.56 -8.47
N SER A 29 13.65 -1.23 -9.05
CA SER A 29 14.43 -2.13 -9.89
C SER A 29 15.02 -3.28 -9.06
N SER A 30 14.48 -4.49 -9.23
CA SER A 30 15.14 -5.72 -8.85
C SER A 30 16.00 -6.20 -10.03
N GLY A 31 17.28 -5.82 -10.01
CA GLY A 31 18.39 -6.63 -10.53
C GLY A 31 18.44 -6.97 -12.03
N LEU A 32 19.35 -6.29 -12.74
CA LEU A 32 19.97 -6.72 -14.00
C LEU A 32 20.15 -8.26 -14.08
N ARG A 33 19.36 -8.91 -14.93
CA ARG A 33 19.63 -10.26 -15.43
C ARG A 33 20.33 -10.17 -16.79
N ALA A 34 21.47 -10.82 -16.90
CA ALA A 34 22.20 -10.98 -18.16
C ALA A 34 21.34 -11.75 -19.18
N GLY A 35 21.34 -11.25 -20.42
CA GLY A 35 20.46 -11.67 -21.50
C GLY A 35 20.58 -13.13 -21.90
N ALA A 36 19.43 -13.76 -22.07
CA ALA A 36 19.26 -14.89 -22.97
C ALA A 36 18.38 -14.39 -24.12
N GLU A 37 18.95 -14.29 -25.32
CA GLU A 37 18.23 -13.97 -26.55
C GLU A 37 17.18 -15.05 -26.83
N THR A 38 15.92 -14.73 -26.58
CA THR A 38 14.79 -15.48 -27.11
C THR A 38 14.35 -14.84 -28.43
N VAL A 39 14.53 -15.60 -29.51
CA VAL A 39 14.10 -15.26 -30.87
C VAL A 39 12.58 -14.99 -30.90
N PRO A 40 12.11 -13.82 -31.40
CA PRO A 40 10.68 -13.56 -31.49
C PRO A 40 10.09 -14.33 -32.68
N ARG A 41 9.17 -15.26 -32.40
CA ARG A 41 8.31 -15.84 -33.44
C ARG A 41 7.13 -14.90 -33.68
N GLY A 42 7.08 -14.38 -34.90
CA GLY A 42 6.18 -13.36 -35.38
C GLY A 42 4.71 -13.76 -35.41
N GLY A 43 3.93 -12.85 -34.85
CA GLY A 43 2.53 -12.55 -35.07
C GLY A 43 2.35 -11.26 -34.30
N ASP A 44 2.09 -10.13 -34.97
CA ASP A 44 1.94 -8.81 -34.32
C ASP A 44 0.79 -8.89 -33.31
N VAL A 45 1.12 -9.23 -32.07
CA VAL A 45 0.22 -9.10 -30.94
C VAL A 45 0.03 -7.61 -30.78
N ALA A 46 -1.19 -7.12 -30.99
CA ALA A 46 -1.51 -5.71 -30.79
C ALA A 46 -0.92 -5.28 -29.43
N GLY A 47 -0.05 -4.28 -29.46
CA GLY A 47 0.64 -3.83 -28.24
C GLY A 47 -0.38 -3.39 -27.19
N VAL A 48 -0.03 -3.56 -25.91
CA VAL A 48 -0.75 -2.88 -24.83
C VAL A 48 -0.22 -1.46 -24.75
N LYS A 49 -1.09 -0.47 -24.63
CA LYS A 49 -0.76 0.92 -24.31
C LYS A 49 -1.33 1.24 -22.93
N THR A 50 -0.67 2.07 -22.14
CA THR A 50 -1.18 2.43 -20.81
C THR A 50 -1.64 3.87 -20.78
N ILE A 51 -2.82 4.11 -20.21
CA ILE A 51 -3.35 5.43 -19.93
C ILE A 51 -3.52 5.57 -18.42
N ILE A 52 -2.86 6.56 -17.82
CA ILE A 52 -3.06 6.97 -16.44
C ILE A 52 -3.91 8.24 -16.44
N LEU A 53 -5.09 8.17 -15.82
CA LEU A 53 -6.03 9.28 -15.73
C LEU A 53 -5.59 10.22 -14.60
N GLY A 54 -5.08 11.40 -14.97
CA GLY A 54 -4.55 12.39 -14.04
C GLY A 54 -5.11 13.80 -14.21
N GLY A 55 -6.20 13.97 -14.96
CA GLY A 55 -6.85 15.26 -15.18
C GLY A 55 -7.67 15.80 -14.01
N ASP A 56 -7.78 15.06 -12.90
CA ASP A 56 -8.42 15.55 -11.68
C ASP A 56 -7.58 16.65 -11.00
N ARG A 57 -8.23 17.76 -10.67
CA ARG A 57 -7.61 18.90 -9.98
C ARG A 57 -7.62 18.77 -8.47
N GLY A 58 -8.39 17.85 -7.89
CA GLY A 58 -8.50 17.71 -6.43
C GLY A 58 -8.93 18.99 -5.72
N THR A 59 -9.82 19.78 -6.33
CA THR A 59 -10.28 21.08 -5.78
C THR A 59 -10.97 20.93 -4.42
N ALA A 60 -11.69 19.82 -4.19
CA ALA A 60 -12.28 19.49 -2.90
C ALA A 60 -11.23 19.31 -1.81
N LEU A 61 -10.17 18.53 -2.08
CA LEU A 61 -9.04 18.37 -1.17
C LEU A 61 -8.31 19.70 -0.95
N ALA A 62 -8.10 20.49 -2.00
CA ALA A 62 -7.46 21.80 -1.88
C ALA A 62 -8.25 22.74 -0.94
N ALA A 63 -9.57 22.76 -1.06
CA ALA A 63 -10.44 23.52 -0.18
C ALA A 63 -10.40 23.03 1.28
N GLU A 64 -10.36 21.71 1.50
CA GLU A 64 -10.24 21.12 2.84
C GLU A 64 -8.86 21.40 3.47
N ILE A 65 -7.78 21.34 2.69
CA ILE A 65 -6.44 21.71 3.16
C ILE A 65 -6.43 23.17 3.61
N LYS A 66 -6.99 24.08 2.81
CA LYS A 66 -7.09 25.50 3.17
C LYS A 66 -7.90 25.71 4.45
N SER A 67 -9.02 25.00 4.61
CA SER A 67 -9.87 25.13 5.80
C SER A 67 -9.25 24.52 7.05
N SER A 68 -8.39 23.50 6.90
CA SER A 68 -7.68 22.87 8.03
C SER A 68 -6.68 23.80 8.73
N GLY A 69 -6.14 24.80 8.02
CA GLY A 69 -5.13 25.71 8.52
C GLY A 69 -3.76 25.06 8.80
N ASP A 70 -3.53 23.81 8.40
CA ASP A 70 -2.27 23.12 8.64
C ASP A 70 -1.16 23.62 7.69
N PRO A 71 -0.12 24.32 8.19
CA PRO A 71 0.92 24.89 7.35
C PRO A 71 1.75 23.82 6.61
N ALA A 72 1.80 22.58 7.10
CA ALA A 72 2.50 21.49 6.42
C ALA A 72 1.79 21.10 5.11
N LEU A 73 0.45 21.18 5.09
CA LEU A 73 -0.37 20.78 3.95
C LEU A 73 -0.61 21.91 2.95
N VAL A 74 -0.56 23.17 3.38
CA VAL A 74 -0.78 24.34 2.50
C VAL A 74 0.14 24.33 1.28
N SER A 75 1.36 23.80 1.43
CA SER A 75 2.33 23.66 0.32
C SER A 75 1.87 22.72 -0.81
N LEU A 76 0.90 21.85 -0.56
CA LEU A 76 0.33 20.94 -1.55
C LEU A 76 -0.70 21.63 -2.46
N VAL A 77 -1.24 22.78 -2.02
CA VAL A 77 -2.21 23.54 -2.81
C VAL A 77 -1.46 24.43 -3.80
N LYS A 78 -1.68 24.16 -5.07
CA LYS A 78 -1.05 24.86 -6.20
C LYS A 78 -1.90 26.07 -6.63
N PRO A 79 -1.35 26.97 -7.48
CA PRO A 79 -2.12 28.05 -8.08
C PRO A 79 -3.38 27.53 -8.78
N GLY A 80 -4.50 28.25 -8.64
CA GLY A 80 -5.80 27.82 -9.15
C GLY A 80 -6.59 26.90 -8.21
N ASP A 81 -6.19 26.83 -6.93
CA ASP A 81 -6.89 26.07 -5.89
C ASP A 81 -6.99 24.57 -6.20
N ARG A 82 -5.91 24.04 -6.77
CA ARG A 82 -5.79 22.63 -7.15
C ARG A 82 -4.80 21.88 -6.27
N CYS A 83 -5.04 20.60 -6.12
CA CYS A 83 -4.24 19.62 -5.40
C CYS A 83 -4.30 18.31 -6.19
N ASP A 84 -3.54 18.22 -7.29
CA ASP A 84 -3.70 17.15 -8.28
C ASP A 84 -3.43 15.77 -7.65
N PRO A 85 -4.42 14.86 -7.58
CA PRO A 85 -4.29 13.58 -6.86
C PRO A 85 -3.12 12.72 -7.33
N CYS A 86 -2.87 12.68 -8.64
CA CYS A 86 -1.75 11.95 -9.25
C CYS A 86 -0.37 12.45 -8.80
N LEU A 87 -0.26 13.71 -8.39
CA LEU A 87 1.00 14.35 -8.03
C LEU A 87 1.14 14.55 -6.52
N LEU A 88 0.17 14.07 -5.73
CA LEU A 88 0.26 14.11 -4.27
C LEU A 88 1.49 13.32 -3.79
N PRO A 89 2.36 13.91 -2.96
CA PRO A 89 3.50 13.21 -2.41
C PRO A 89 3.04 12.22 -1.32
N VAL A 90 3.36 10.94 -1.49
CA VAL A 90 3.07 9.85 -0.55
C VAL A 90 4.40 9.17 -0.21
N ASP A 91 4.80 9.23 1.07
CA ASP A 91 6.18 8.94 1.54
C ASP A 91 7.24 9.77 0.80
N GLY A 92 6.90 11.02 0.45
CA GLY A 92 7.78 11.93 -0.29
C GLY A 92 7.93 11.61 -1.78
N VAL A 93 7.12 10.69 -2.32
CA VAL A 93 7.14 10.29 -3.73
C VAL A 93 5.80 10.61 -4.38
N PRO A 94 5.74 11.24 -5.57
CA PRO A 94 4.47 11.49 -6.25
C PRO A 94 3.67 10.21 -6.46
N ALA A 95 2.36 10.27 -6.20
CA ALA A 95 1.45 9.12 -6.28
C ALA A 95 1.55 8.37 -7.63
N ILE A 96 1.72 9.09 -8.73
CA ILE A 96 1.88 8.51 -10.07
C ILE A 96 3.11 7.60 -10.21
N GLU A 97 4.21 7.85 -9.47
CA GLU A 97 5.41 7.01 -9.58
C GLU A 97 5.18 5.58 -9.08
N TYR A 98 4.22 5.38 -8.16
CA TYR A 98 3.84 4.04 -7.74
C TYR A 98 3.21 3.24 -8.89
N TRP A 99 2.34 3.89 -9.68
CA TRP A 99 1.76 3.26 -10.87
C TRP A 99 2.78 3.04 -11.97
N LEU A 100 3.67 4.01 -12.20
CA LEU A 100 4.75 3.84 -13.18
C LEU A 100 5.65 2.66 -12.79
N GLY A 101 6.02 2.52 -11.52
CA GLY A 101 6.75 1.33 -11.06
C GLY A 101 6.00 0.01 -11.26
N CYS A 102 4.68 -0.02 -11.09
CA CYS A 102 3.88 -1.21 -11.43
C CYS A 102 3.87 -1.49 -12.94
N VAL A 103 3.78 -0.45 -13.77
CA VAL A 103 3.78 -0.55 -15.23
C VAL A 103 5.13 -1.05 -15.77
N ASP A 104 6.24 -0.58 -15.18
CA ASP A 104 7.59 -1.05 -15.45
C ASP A 104 7.72 -2.57 -15.25
N GLY A 105 7.15 -3.09 -14.17
CA GLY A 105 7.12 -4.53 -13.91
C GLY A 105 6.38 -5.33 -14.99
N VAL A 106 5.35 -4.76 -15.63
CA VAL A 106 4.67 -5.41 -16.77
C VAL A 106 5.56 -5.40 -18.02
N ALA A 107 6.28 -4.30 -18.27
CA ALA A 107 7.17 -4.15 -19.43
C ALA A 107 8.31 -5.17 -19.41
N GLU A 108 8.91 -5.41 -18.24
CA GLU A 108 10.00 -6.38 -18.06
C GLU A 108 9.61 -7.83 -18.39
N CYS A 109 8.32 -8.18 -18.30
CA CYS A 109 7.79 -9.49 -18.70
C CYS A 109 7.67 -9.69 -20.22
N GLY A 110 8.08 -8.72 -21.04
CA GLY A 110 8.02 -8.78 -22.52
C GLY A 110 6.60 -8.68 -23.08
N LYS A 111 5.63 -8.31 -22.25
CA LYS A 111 4.20 -8.16 -22.58
C LYS A 111 3.67 -6.77 -22.25
N GLY A 112 4.48 -5.92 -21.63
CA GLY A 112 4.03 -4.65 -21.11
C GLY A 112 4.00 -3.54 -22.14
N PRO A 113 3.50 -2.38 -21.69
CA PRO A 113 3.11 -1.32 -22.59
C PRO A 113 4.33 -0.64 -23.21
N ALA A 114 4.32 -0.53 -24.54
CA ALA A 114 5.38 0.17 -25.27
C ALA A 114 5.36 1.69 -25.04
N SER A 115 4.24 2.21 -24.53
CA SER A 115 3.99 3.64 -24.35
C SER A 115 3.02 3.88 -23.19
N VAL A 116 3.35 4.87 -22.37
CA VAL A 116 2.51 5.34 -21.27
C VAL A 116 2.02 6.74 -21.59
N PHE A 117 0.73 6.98 -21.41
CA PHE A 117 0.07 8.26 -21.60
C PHE A 117 -0.51 8.71 -20.26
N VAL A 118 -0.28 9.95 -19.87
CA VAL A 118 -0.78 10.50 -18.61
C VAL A 118 -1.65 11.70 -18.94
N THR A 119 -2.94 11.64 -18.63
CA THR A 119 -3.83 12.78 -18.86
C THR A 119 -3.60 13.84 -17.78
N HIS A 120 -3.75 15.11 -18.14
CA HIS A 120 -3.65 16.21 -17.19
C HIS A 120 -4.55 17.39 -17.59
N ALA A 121 -4.92 18.20 -16.60
CA ALA A 121 -5.54 19.51 -16.85
C ALA A 121 -4.55 20.46 -17.54
N ALA A 122 -5.06 21.36 -18.39
CA ALA A 122 -4.22 22.31 -19.14
C ALA A 122 -3.36 23.21 -18.22
N ASP A 123 -3.91 23.60 -17.07
CA ASP A 123 -3.23 24.40 -16.03
C ASP A 123 -2.26 23.60 -15.14
N ALA A 124 -2.25 22.26 -15.29
CA ALA A 124 -1.30 21.36 -14.64
C ALA A 124 -0.15 20.91 -15.56
N LYS A 125 -0.15 21.32 -16.83
CA LYS A 125 0.82 20.88 -17.86
C LYS A 125 2.26 20.89 -17.38
N ASP A 126 2.73 22.03 -16.87
CA ASP A 126 4.12 22.20 -16.42
C ASP A 126 4.51 21.23 -15.31
N ASP A 127 3.56 20.82 -14.46
CA ASP A 127 3.86 19.89 -13.36
C ASP A 127 4.02 18.45 -13.86
N PHE A 128 3.22 18.05 -14.85
CA PHE A 128 3.30 16.73 -15.48
C PHE A 128 4.48 16.63 -16.45
N GLU A 129 4.82 17.70 -17.17
CA GLU A 129 6.02 17.76 -18.03
C GLU A 129 7.33 17.79 -17.24
N ARG A 130 7.28 18.20 -15.96
CA ARG A 130 8.42 18.15 -15.02
C ARG A 130 8.63 16.79 -14.39
N LEU A 131 7.68 15.87 -14.50
CA LEU A 131 7.92 14.50 -14.08
C LEU A 131 9.18 14.02 -14.81
N PRO A 132 10.12 13.35 -14.11
CA PRO A 132 11.28 12.78 -14.80
C PRO A 132 10.80 11.92 -15.97
N ASP A 133 11.67 11.68 -16.96
CA ASP A 133 11.45 10.61 -17.94
C ASP A 133 11.42 9.26 -17.19
N LEU A 134 10.31 9.00 -16.51
CA LEU A 134 9.95 7.81 -15.75
C LEU A 134 9.38 6.77 -16.70
N ALA A 135 9.80 6.83 -17.96
CA ALA A 135 9.28 5.94 -18.96
C ALA A 135 9.77 4.51 -18.65
N PRO A 136 8.87 3.52 -18.65
CA PRO A 136 9.20 2.15 -18.33
C PRO A 136 10.36 1.62 -19.14
N SER A 137 11.46 1.21 -18.50
CA SER A 137 12.57 0.44 -19.10
C SER A 137 12.94 0.79 -20.57
N GLY A 138 12.92 2.08 -20.92
CA GLY A 138 13.25 2.61 -22.25
C GLY A 138 12.08 3.06 -23.15
N GLY A 139 10.85 3.05 -22.66
CA GLY A 139 9.65 3.56 -23.35
C GLY A 139 9.56 5.08 -23.39
N ARG A 140 8.38 5.61 -23.75
CA ARG A 140 8.06 7.05 -23.66
C ARG A 140 6.83 7.25 -22.75
N CYS A 141 6.96 8.16 -21.79
CA CYS A 141 5.82 8.71 -21.06
C CYS A 141 5.37 10.00 -21.76
N THR A 142 4.10 10.09 -22.14
CA THR A 142 3.55 11.25 -22.87
C THR A 142 2.45 11.89 -22.06
N ALA A 143 2.64 13.15 -21.69
CA ALA A 143 1.59 13.96 -21.09
C ALA A 143 0.55 14.36 -22.16
N VAL A 144 -0.73 14.13 -21.88
CA VAL A 144 -1.86 14.43 -22.78
C VAL A 144 -2.78 15.42 -22.08
N SER A 145 -2.99 16.59 -22.68
CA SER A 145 -3.86 17.59 -22.06
C SER A 145 -5.32 17.26 -22.33
N ASN A 146 -6.18 17.36 -21.32
CA ASN A 146 -7.63 17.30 -21.50
C ASN A 146 -8.24 18.67 -21.87
N ALA A 147 -7.41 19.67 -22.18
CA ALA A 147 -7.74 21.07 -22.47
C ALA A 147 -8.50 21.84 -21.37
N ALA A 148 -8.86 21.20 -20.24
CA ALA A 148 -9.56 21.88 -19.15
C ALA A 148 -8.61 22.79 -18.39
N ASP A 149 -8.98 24.07 -18.22
CA ASP A 149 -8.29 25.06 -17.39
C ASP A 149 -9.19 25.57 -16.25
N SER A 150 -8.71 26.49 -15.42
CA SER A 150 -9.50 27.02 -14.28
C SER A 150 -10.86 27.61 -14.66
N ALA A 151 -11.09 27.94 -15.94
CA ALA A 151 -12.36 28.48 -16.42
C ALA A 151 -13.31 27.40 -16.96
N MET A 152 -12.80 26.23 -17.33
CA MET A 152 -13.58 25.12 -17.87
C MET A 152 -13.77 23.97 -16.86
N PRO A 153 -14.97 23.35 -16.83
CA PRO A 153 -15.19 22.17 -16.00
C PRO A 153 -14.30 21.02 -16.47
N THR A 154 -13.78 20.24 -15.53
CA THR A 154 -13.00 19.05 -15.85
C THR A 154 -13.92 17.98 -16.46
N PRO A 155 -13.50 17.30 -17.54
CA PRO A 155 -14.31 16.29 -18.22
C PRO A 155 -14.45 14.98 -17.42
N GLY A 156 -13.67 14.85 -16.34
CA GLY A 156 -13.66 13.68 -15.47
C GLY A 156 -12.92 12.49 -16.08
N PRO A 157 -12.77 11.38 -15.34
CA PRO A 157 -11.94 10.24 -15.76
C PRO A 157 -12.38 9.60 -17.09
N ALA A 158 -13.69 9.54 -17.36
CA ALA A 158 -14.20 8.99 -18.61
C ALA A 158 -13.91 9.90 -19.82
N GLY A 159 -13.99 11.22 -19.64
CA GLY A 159 -13.69 12.19 -20.70
C GLY A 159 -12.19 12.28 -20.97
N ASP A 160 -11.36 12.20 -19.91
CA ASP A 160 -9.92 12.04 -20.03
C ASP A 160 -9.55 10.81 -20.87
N LEU A 161 -10.22 9.67 -20.64
CA LEU A 161 -10.04 8.46 -21.45
C LEU A 161 -10.37 8.72 -22.93
N LEU A 162 -11.51 9.36 -23.22
CA LEU A 162 -11.89 9.67 -24.61
C LEU A 162 -10.83 10.53 -25.30
N LEU A 163 -10.43 11.62 -24.65
CA LEU A 163 -9.45 12.56 -25.20
C LEU A 163 -8.10 11.88 -25.44
N ALA A 164 -7.64 11.04 -24.50
CA ALA A 164 -6.42 10.27 -24.69
C ALA A 164 -6.51 9.30 -25.88
N LEU A 165 -7.65 8.64 -26.08
CA LEU A 165 -7.89 7.76 -27.23
C LEU A 165 -7.88 8.53 -28.55
N GLU A 166 -8.54 9.68 -28.60
CA GLU A 166 -8.66 10.49 -29.83
C GLU A 166 -7.36 11.20 -30.22
N GLU A 167 -6.63 11.75 -29.25
CA GLU A 167 -5.49 12.63 -29.53
C GLU A 167 -4.13 11.90 -29.58
N ALA A 168 -3.97 10.80 -28.84
CA ALA A 168 -2.64 10.22 -28.61
C ALA A 168 -2.56 8.69 -28.79
N VAL A 169 -3.52 7.94 -28.27
CA VAL A 169 -3.43 6.48 -28.18
C VAL A 169 -3.94 5.79 -29.43
N GLY A 170 -5.08 6.25 -29.98
CA GLY A 170 -5.81 5.58 -31.04
C GLY A 170 -6.58 4.33 -30.59
N TYR A 171 -7.20 3.64 -31.54
CA TYR A 171 -8.10 2.50 -31.33
C TYR A 171 -7.52 1.15 -31.78
N ASP A 172 -6.24 1.12 -32.17
CA ASP A 172 -5.58 -0.03 -32.79
C ASP A 172 -5.00 -1.06 -31.80
N SER A 173 -4.87 -0.65 -30.54
CA SER A 173 -4.11 -1.35 -29.49
C SER A 173 -5.01 -1.77 -28.32
N HIS A 174 -4.54 -2.68 -27.47
CA HIS A 174 -5.18 -2.88 -26.17
C HIS A 174 -4.81 -1.73 -25.23
N VAL A 175 -5.69 -1.36 -24.30
CA VAL A 175 -5.44 -0.27 -23.35
C VAL A 175 -5.54 -0.79 -21.92
N LEU A 176 -4.47 -0.57 -21.17
CA LEU A 176 -4.46 -0.65 -19.71
C LEU A 176 -4.78 0.74 -19.16
N LEU A 177 -5.95 0.90 -18.57
CA LEU A 177 -6.42 2.12 -17.96
C LEU A 177 -6.17 2.09 -16.46
N ILE A 178 -5.63 3.17 -15.93
CA ILE A 178 -5.36 3.34 -14.50
C ILE A 178 -5.96 4.68 -14.06
N ASP A 179 -6.86 4.66 -13.10
CA ASP A 179 -7.31 5.87 -12.42
C ASP A 179 -6.24 6.33 -11.41
N GLY A 180 -5.53 7.40 -11.76
CA GLY A 180 -4.42 7.91 -10.98
C GLY A 180 -4.84 8.71 -9.75
N SER A 181 -6.13 8.91 -9.51
CA SER A 181 -6.64 9.45 -8.23
C SER A 181 -6.58 8.44 -7.10
N PHE A 182 -6.28 7.18 -7.41
CA PHE A 182 -6.10 6.12 -6.43
C PHE A 182 -4.67 5.57 -6.44
N LEU A 183 -4.31 4.87 -5.37
CA LEU A 183 -3.05 4.15 -5.22
C LEU A 183 -3.31 2.67 -4.97
N CYS A 184 -2.45 1.83 -5.53
CA CYS A 184 -2.37 0.41 -5.19
C CYS A 184 -1.43 0.19 -4.00
N ALA A 185 -1.55 -0.98 -3.36
CA ALA A 185 -0.47 -1.42 -2.48
C ALA A 185 0.83 -1.61 -3.28
N PRO A 186 2.01 -1.34 -2.71
CA PRO A 186 3.29 -1.42 -3.42
C PRO A 186 3.63 -2.79 -4.03
N ASP A 187 2.95 -3.85 -3.60
CA ASP A 187 3.10 -5.24 -4.04
C ASP A 187 1.98 -5.71 -5.00
N TYR A 188 1.14 -4.78 -5.47
CA TYR A 188 0.06 -5.10 -6.41
C TYR A 188 0.60 -5.70 -7.71
N ASP A 189 0.10 -6.90 -8.03
CA ASP A 189 0.52 -7.67 -9.19
C ASP A 189 -0.19 -7.23 -10.48
N LEU A 190 0.22 -6.08 -11.01
CA LEU A 190 -0.31 -5.54 -12.26
C LEU A 190 0.01 -6.44 -13.47
N ASP A 191 1.16 -7.13 -13.47
CA ASP A 191 1.52 -8.09 -14.52
C ASP A 191 0.60 -9.30 -14.52
N GLY A 192 0.30 -9.86 -13.35
CA GLY A 192 -0.68 -10.92 -13.19
C GLY A 192 -2.06 -10.51 -13.70
N PHE A 193 -2.49 -9.27 -13.42
CA PHE A 193 -3.74 -8.70 -13.94
C PHE A 193 -3.76 -8.63 -15.48
N VAL A 194 -2.72 -8.07 -16.09
CA VAL A 194 -2.61 -7.94 -17.56
C VAL A 194 -2.49 -9.30 -18.24
N THR A 195 -1.66 -10.20 -17.69
CA THR A 195 -1.49 -11.57 -18.21
C THR A 195 -2.79 -12.34 -18.15
N HIS A 196 -3.60 -12.16 -17.10
CA HIS A 196 -4.92 -12.78 -17.01
C HIS A 196 -5.87 -12.25 -18.09
N ALA A 197 -5.96 -10.94 -18.25
CA ALA A 197 -6.83 -10.30 -19.24
C ALA A 197 -6.48 -10.72 -20.67
N LEU A 198 -5.17 -10.72 -21.01
CA LEU A 198 -4.66 -11.21 -22.29
C LEU A 198 -4.92 -12.71 -22.47
N GLY A 199 -4.65 -13.52 -21.45
CA GLY A 199 -4.84 -14.97 -21.50
C GLY A 199 -6.29 -15.40 -21.71
N ARG A 200 -7.25 -14.63 -21.18
CA ARG A 200 -8.69 -14.85 -21.44
C ARG A 200 -9.18 -14.24 -22.75
N GLY A 201 -8.49 -13.24 -23.27
CA GLY A 201 -8.93 -12.50 -24.45
C GLY A 201 -10.23 -11.72 -24.21
N LYS A 202 -10.46 -11.26 -22.97
CA LYS A 202 -11.66 -10.54 -22.53
C LYS A 202 -11.28 -9.25 -21.81
N ASP A 203 -12.22 -8.30 -21.79
CA ASP A 203 -12.07 -7.08 -21.00
C ASP A 203 -12.08 -7.42 -19.51
N CYS A 204 -11.25 -6.72 -18.75
CA CYS A 204 -11.10 -6.98 -17.32
C CYS A 204 -11.15 -5.68 -16.52
N VAL A 205 -11.66 -5.76 -15.30
CA VAL A 205 -11.70 -4.64 -14.36
C VAL A 205 -11.25 -5.12 -12.98
N ALA A 206 -10.42 -4.34 -12.29
CA ALA A 206 -10.13 -4.60 -10.89
C ALA A 206 -11.40 -4.34 -10.06
N TYR A 207 -11.61 -5.07 -8.97
CA TYR A 207 -12.66 -4.77 -8.01
C TYR A 207 -12.14 -4.82 -6.57
N LEU A 208 -12.79 -4.08 -5.69
CA LEU A 208 -12.51 -4.08 -4.26
C LEU A 208 -13.76 -4.51 -3.51
N ASP A 209 -13.59 -5.29 -2.45
CA ASP A 209 -14.65 -5.55 -1.49
C ASP A 209 -14.57 -4.48 -0.39
N VAL A 210 -15.58 -3.63 -0.32
CA VAL A 210 -15.62 -2.53 0.66
C VAL A 210 -16.86 -2.65 1.53
N ASP A 211 -16.81 -2.04 2.72
CA ASP A 211 -17.98 -1.91 3.56
C ASP A 211 -19.03 -1.04 2.87
N GLN A 212 -20.31 -1.29 3.16
CA GLN A 212 -21.42 -0.61 2.48
C GLN A 212 -21.38 0.92 2.66
N SER A 213 -20.81 1.41 3.77
CA SER A 213 -20.57 2.83 4.03
C SER A 213 -19.56 3.47 3.08
N GLU A 214 -18.62 2.69 2.56
CA GLU A 214 -17.55 3.14 1.67
C GLU A 214 -17.90 2.93 0.19
N ALA A 215 -18.90 2.10 -0.10
CA ALA A 215 -19.36 1.81 -1.46
C ALA A 215 -19.96 3.03 -2.19
N GLY A 216 -20.15 4.15 -1.50
CA GLY A 216 -20.77 5.37 -2.01
C GLY A 216 -19.86 6.29 -2.80
N VAL A 217 -18.68 5.85 -3.26
CA VAL A 217 -17.76 6.71 -4.03
C VAL A 217 -17.45 6.12 -5.41
N ARG A 218 -17.97 4.92 -5.71
CA ARG A 218 -17.64 4.17 -6.92
C ARG A 218 -18.82 3.37 -7.45
N ALA A 219 -18.74 2.96 -8.71
CA ALA A 219 -19.72 2.06 -9.29
C ALA A 219 -19.70 0.70 -8.56
N ARG A 220 -20.88 0.23 -8.15
CA ARG A 220 -21.03 -1.10 -7.54
C ARG A 220 -21.09 -2.15 -8.62
N LEU A 221 -20.41 -3.26 -8.40
CA LEU A 221 -20.38 -4.41 -9.30
C LEU A 221 -21.24 -5.53 -8.72
N ALA A 222 -22.17 -6.03 -9.53
CA ALA A 222 -22.76 -7.34 -9.29
C ALA A 222 -21.86 -8.37 -9.97
N LEU A 223 -21.27 -9.24 -9.17
CA LEU A 223 -20.37 -10.29 -9.63
C LEU A 223 -21.10 -11.63 -9.72
N GLU A 224 -20.69 -12.44 -10.70
CA GLU A 224 -21.14 -13.82 -10.84
C GLU A 224 -20.92 -14.62 -9.54
N LYS A 225 -21.94 -15.37 -9.14
CA LYS A 225 -21.92 -16.21 -7.95
C LYS A 225 -22.20 -17.67 -8.32
N ASN A 226 -21.53 -18.59 -7.65
CA ASN A 226 -21.82 -20.01 -7.76
C ASN A 226 -23.20 -20.35 -7.14
N PRO A 227 -23.71 -21.60 -7.31
CA PRO A 227 -24.99 -22.01 -6.72
C PRO A 227 -25.06 -21.88 -5.19
N ALA A 228 -23.91 -21.83 -4.49
CA ALA A 228 -23.81 -21.61 -3.05
C ALA A 228 -23.80 -20.11 -2.67
N GLY A 229 -23.98 -19.20 -3.64
CA GLY A 229 -24.00 -17.75 -3.43
C GLY A 229 -22.63 -17.11 -3.21
N ARG A 230 -21.53 -17.86 -3.40
CA ARG A 230 -20.16 -17.35 -3.26
C ARG A 230 -19.65 -16.81 -4.59
N VAL A 231 -18.93 -15.70 -4.54
CA VAL A 231 -18.25 -15.15 -5.73
C VAL A 231 -17.21 -16.17 -6.21
N VAL A 232 -17.25 -16.50 -7.50
CA VAL A 232 -16.30 -17.44 -8.11
C VAL A 232 -14.92 -16.81 -8.30
N ALA A 233 -13.88 -17.61 -8.53
CA ALA A 233 -12.58 -17.06 -8.89
C ALA A 233 -12.64 -16.42 -10.29
N ASN A 234 -12.29 -15.13 -10.37
CA ASN A 234 -12.37 -14.31 -11.59
C ASN A 234 -13.81 -14.22 -12.16
N PRO A 235 -14.76 -13.70 -11.37
CA PRO A 235 -16.17 -13.68 -11.73
C PRO A 235 -16.44 -12.79 -12.94
N GLU A 236 -17.47 -13.12 -13.72
CA GLU A 236 -18.04 -12.18 -14.68
C GLU A 236 -18.77 -11.03 -13.97
N VAL A 237 -18.69 -9.82 -14.54
CA VAL A 237 -19.44 -8.65 -14.07
C VAL A 237 -20.88 -8.72 -14.62
N VAL A 238 -21.76 -9.37 -13.86
CA VAL A 238 -23.18 -9.54 -14.22
C VAL A 238 -24.00 -8.28 -14.01
N GLY A 239 -23.45 -7.18 -13.48
CA GLY A 239 -24.15 -5.91 -13.27
C GLY A 239 -23.25 -4.79 -12.81
N VAL A 240 -23.63 -3.57 -13.19
CA VAL A 240 -22.94 -2.34 -12.80
C VAL A 240 -24.02 -1.35 -12.39
N VAL A 241 -23.91 -0.83 -11.18
CA VAL A 241 -24.77 0.26 -10.69
C VAL A 241 -23.87 1.49 -10.52
N PRO A 242 -23.99 2.50 -11.39
CA PRO A 242 -23.20 3.72 -11.29
C PRO A 242 -23.41 4.43 -9.93
N TYR A 243 -22.40 5.18 -9.52
CA TYR A 243 -22.55 6.16 -8.45
C TYR A 243 -23.34 7.38 -9.00
N PRO A 244 -24.24 8.03 -8.23
CA PRO A 244 -24.69 7.74 -6.86
C PRO A 244 -25.89 6.81 -6.76
N ASP A 245 -26.43 6.29 -7.87
CA ASP A 245 -27.60 5.41 -7.88
C ASP A 245 -27.42 4.19 -6.95
N ALA A 246 -26.17 3.72 -6.85
CA ALA A 246 -25.72 2.72 -5.89
C ALA A 246 -26.14 3.01 -4.43
N MET A 247 -26.13 4.26 -3.97
CA MET A 247 -26.57 4.61 -2.61
C MET A 247 -28.08 4.44 -2.42
N ARG A 248 -28.87 4.68 -3.46
CA ARG A 248 -30.33 4.76 -3.37
C ARG A 248 -31.01 3.38 -3.39
N SER A 249 -30.35 2.36 -3.96
CA SER A 249 -31.03 1.13 -4.38
C SER A 249 -30.95 -0.06 -3.41
N SER A 250 -30.30 0.04 -2.24
CA SER A 250 -30.03 -1.14 -1.40
C SER A 250 -30.58 -1.03 0.02
N LYS A 251 -31.46 -1.96 0.41
CA LYS A 251 -31.54 -2.41 1.81
C LYS A 251 -30.14 -2.85 2.24
N PRO A 252 -29.69 -2.54 3.46
CA PRO A 252 -28.40 -3.00 3.95
C PRO A 252 -28.38 -4.53 4.02
N ALA A 253 -27.80 -5.16 3.01
CA ALA A 253 -27.38 -6.55 3.09
C ALA A 253 -26.08 -6.52 3.92
N GLY A 254 -26.05 -7.21 5.06
CA GLY A 254 -24.98 -7.13 6.05
C GLY A 254 -23.66 -7.79 5.64
N GLY A 255 -23.12 -7.42 4.47
CA GLY A 255 -21.84 -7.92 3.97
C GLY A 255 -21.11 -6.91 3.09
N PRO A 256 -19.85 -7.22 2.72
CA PRO A 256 -19.08 -6.37 1.83
C PRO A 256 -19.75 -6.27 0.45
N VAL A 257 -19.51 -5.13 -0.20
CA VAL A 257 -20.02 -4.83 -1.53
C VAL A 257 -18.83 -4.71 -2.48
N ALA A 258 -18.89 -5.40 -3.61
CA ALA A 258 -17.89 -5.25 -4.66
C ALA A 258 -18.07 -3.90 -5.37
N VAL A 259 -17.00 -3.11 -5.43
CA VAL A 259 -16.95 -1.84 -6.16
C VAL A 259 -15.84 -1.85 -7.21
N CYS A 260 -16.01 -1.03 -8.24
CA CYS A 260 -15.04 -0.88 -9.30
C CYS A 260 -13.69 -0.38 -8.75
N GLY A 261 -12.61 -1.05 -9.17
CA GLY A 261 -11.23 -0.69 -8.88
C GLY A 261 -10.66 0.30 -9.89
N PRO A 262 -9.44 0.82 -9.64
CA PRO A 262 -8.82 1.83 -10.49
C PRO A 262 -8.18 1.28 -11.77
N VAL A 263 -8.06 -0.05 -11.93
CA VAL A 263 -7.33 -0.66 -13.06
C VAL A 263 -8.28 -1.39 -13.99
N TRP A 264 -8.31 -1.02 -15.26
CA TRP A 264 -9.13 -1.68 -16.29
C TRP A 264 -8.26 -2.11 -17.45
N PHE A 265 -8.60 -3.23 -18.08
CA PHE A 265 -8.01 -3.68 -19.33
C PHE A 265 -9.10 -3.69 -20.40
N LEU A 266 -8.98 -2.79 -21.36
CA LEU A 266 -9.89 -2.65 -22.49
C LEU A 266 -9.25 -3.19 -23.76
N ARG A 267 -9.97 -4.05 -24.45
CA ARG A 267 -9.51 -4.59 -25.73
C ARG A 267 -9.69 -3.57 -26.84
N ARG A 268 -8.85 -3.69 -27.87
CA ARG A 268 -8.97 -2.88 -29.11
C ARG A 268 -10.39 -2.90 -29.71
N SER A 269 -11.12 -4.01 -29.58
CA SER A 269 -12.51 -4.15 -30.06
C SER A 269 -13.51 -3.33 -29.23
N THR A 270 -13.19 -3.07 -27.97
CA THR A 270 -14.04 -2.36 -27.00
C THR A 270 -13.81 -0.85 -27.06
N LEU A 271 -12.61 -0.39 -27.47
CA LEU A 271 -12.27 1.04 -27.48
C LEU A 271 -13.21 1.91 -28.34
N PRO A 272 -13.67 1.50 -29.54
CA PRO A 272 -14.63 2.30 -30.31
C PRO A 272 -15.94 2.56 -29.57
N LEU A 273 -16.34 1.66 -28.66
CA LEU A 273 -17.55 1.82 -27.84
C LEU A 273 -17.41 2.96 -26.82
N VAL A 274 -16.19 3.39 -26.48
CA VAL A 274 -15.98 4.58 -25.65
C VAL A 274 -16.45 5.83 -26.40
N ALA A 275 -16.07 5.98 -27.67
CA ALA A 275 -16.54 7.08 -28.50
C ALA A 275 -18.07 6.99 -28.73
N GLU A 276 -18.60 5.78 -28.96
CA GLU A 276 -20.05 5.55 -29.07
C GLU A 276 -20.79 5.98 -27.80
N PHE A 277 -20.27 5.67 -26.60
CA PHE A 277 -20.86 6.13 -25.34
C PHE A 277 -20.97 7.66 -25.28
N PHE A 278 -19.94 8.39 -25.72
CA PHE A 278 -19.99 9.84 -25.76
C PHE A 278 -20.81 10.40 -26.95
N ALA A 279 -21.05 9.63 -28.00
CA ALA A 279 -22.00 10.00 -29.04
C ALA A 279 -23.46 9.81 -28.57
N ASP A 280 -23.73 8.69 -27.88
CA ASP A 280 -25.06 8.29 -27.40
C ASP A 280 -25.48 9.07 -26.15
N GLU A 281 -24.62 9.12 -25.13
CA GLU A 281 -24.86 9.81 -23.86
C GLU A 281 -24.24 11.21 -23.83
N GLY A 282 -23.22 11.47 -24.64
CA GLY A 282 -22.25 12.55 -24.42
C GLY A 282 -22.42 13.84 -25.24
N LEU A 283 -23.54 14.07 -25.93
CA LEU A 283 -23.79 15.42 -26.48
C LEU A 283 -23.98 16.48 -25.38
N ARG A 284 -23.99 16.10 -24.11
CA ARG A 284 -24.40 16.95 -23.00
C ARG A 284 -23.80 16.57 -21.66
N TRP A 285 -22.57 16.09 -21.44
CA TRP A 285 -22.15 15.88 -20.03
C TRP A 285 -22.20 17.21 -19.21
N THR A 286 -21.85 18.33 -19.85
CA THR A 286 -22.06 19.68 -19.29
C THR A 286 -23.52 20.08 -19.13
N GLN A 287 -24.46 19.35 -19.75
CA GLN A 287 -25.89 19.65 -19.77
C GLN A 287 -26.77 18.50 -19.23
N SER A 288 -26.19 17.35 -18.85
CA SER A 288 -26.85 16.14 -18.37
C SER A 288 -27.05 16.21 -16.86
N GLY A 289 -26.42 17.18 -16.20
CA GLY A 289 -26.39 17.30 -14.75
C GLY A 289 -25.67 16.16 -14.05
N THR A 290 -25.01 15.27 -14.80
CA THR A 290 -24.22 14.16 -14.27
C THR A 290 -22.85 14.68 -13.87
N ALA A 291 -22.43 14.40 -12.64
CA ALA A 291 -21.12 14.84 -12.18
C ALA A 291 -20.00 14.07 -12.92
N PRO A 292 -18.87 14.70 -13.26
CA PRO A 292 -17.80 14.07 -14.06
C PRO A 292 -17.22 12.78 -13.46
N ASP A 293 -17.22 12.66 -12.14
CA ASP A 293 -16.81 11.48 -11.37
C ASP A 293 -17.76 10.28 -11.52
N GLU A 294 -19.04 10.52 -11.83
CA GLU A 294 -20.03 9.46 -12.09
C GLU A 294 -19.85 8.81 -13.47
N MET A 295 -19.26 9.54 -14.42
CA MET A 295 -19.24 9.16 -15.84
C MET A 295 -18.47 7.87 -16.09
N LEU A 296 -17.40 7.59 -15.33
CA LEU A 296 -16.64 6.35 -15.48
C LEU A 296 -17.50 5.12 -15.10
N GLY A 297 -18.30 5.23 -14.04
CA GLY A 297 -19.24 4.18 -13.66
C GLY A 297 -20.34 3.93 -14.70
N ARG A 298 -20.85 5.00 -15.32
CA ARG A 298 -21.83 4.93 -16.41
C ARG A 298 -21.23 4.32 -17.68
N LEU A 299 -20.02 4.71 -18.04
CA LEU A 299 -19.27 4.10 -19.14
C LEU A 299 -19.11 2.60 -18.91
N LEU A 300 -18.71 2.16 -17.70
CA LEU A 300 -18.61 0.72 -17.41
C LEU A 300 -19.96 0.01 -17.57
N ALA A 301 -21.05 0.61 -17.09
CA ALA A 301 -22.39 0.06 -17.26
C ALA A 301 -22.82 -0.03 -18.73
N PHE A 302 -22.44 0.95 -19.55
CA PHE A 302 -22.65 0.96 -20.99
C PHE A 302 -21.84 -0.14 -21.69
N LEU A 303 -20.54 -0.23 -21.39
CA LEU A 303 -19.63 -1.20 -21.98
C LEU A 303 -20.04 -2.64 -21.62
N ARG A 304 -20.38 -2.90 -20.35
CA ARG A 304 -20.84 -4.22 -19.87
C ARG A 304 -22.08 -4.72 -20.64
N LYS A 305 -22.95 -3.83 -21.12
CA LYS A 305 -24.13 -4.24 -21.91
C LYS A 305 -23.77 -4.77 -23.29
N ARG A 306 -22.59 -4.41 -23.82
CA ARG A 306 -22.13 -4.74 -25.17
C ARG A 306 -21.00 -5.77 -25.17
N GLU A 307 -20.16 -5.78 -24.14
CA GLU A 307 -19.00 -6.64 -24.00
C GLU A 307 -18.97 -7.35 -22.64
N THR A 308 -18.36 -8.53 -22.61
CA THR A 308 -18.17 -9.31 -21.38
C THR A 308 -16.98 -8.78 -20.60
N PHE A 309 -17.21 -8.42 -19.33
CA PHE A 309 -16.16 -8.02 -18.38
C PHE A 309 -15.94 -9.11 -17.33
N HIS A 310 -14.68 -9.44 -17.08
CA HIS A 310 -14.30 -10.19 -15.87
C HIS A 310 -13.76 -9.25 -14.80
N ALA A 311 -13.96 -9.61 -13.54
CA ALA A 311 -13.43 -8.86 -12.42
C ALA A 311 -12.24 -9.61 -11.78
N LEU A 312 -11.18 -8.89 -11.44
CA LEU A 312 -10.08 -9.41 -10.63
C LEU A 312 -10.00 -8.66 -9.31
N GLN A 313 -9.86 -9.38 -8.20
CA GLN A 313 -9.85 -8.76 -6.88
C GLN A 313 -8.54 -8.00 -6.67
N MET A 314 -8.67 -6.71 -6.35
CA MET A 314 -7.61 -5.89 -5.79
C MET A 314 -7.88 -5.79 -4.29
N LYS A 315 -6.95 -6.25 -3.46
CA LYS A 315 -7.17 -6.32 -2.00
C LYS A 315 -7.12 -4.95 -1.34
N HIS A 316 -6.16 -4.13 -1.77
CA HIS A 316 -5.89 -2.82 -1.18
C HIS A 316 -5.86 -1.76 -2.25
N CYS A 317 -6.64 -0.71 -2.05
CA CYS A 317 -6.63 0.48 -2.88
C CYS A 317 -6.89 1.69 -1.99
N PHE A 318 -6.12 2.74 -2.19
CA PHE A 318 -6.12 3.91 -1.32
C PHE A 318 -6.50 5.15 -2.12
N ALA A 319 -7.30 6.03 -1.53
CA ALA A 319 -7.76 7.27 -2.16
C ALA A 319 -7.13 8.47 -1.44
N PRO A 320 -5.86 8.82 -1.73
CA PRO A 320 -5.17 9.88 -1.00
C PRO A 320 -5.90 11.23 -1.11
N ALA A 321 -6.62 11.47 -2.22
CA ALA A 321 -7.38 12.69 -2.44
C ALA A 321 -8.81 12.71 -1.88
N ALA A 322 -9.26 11.66 -1.20
CA ALA A 322 -10.61 11.60 -0.62
C ALA A 322 -10.84 12.61 0.52
N GLY A 323 -9.76 13.13 1.11
CA GLY A 323 -9.79 14.19 2.11
C GLY A 323 -8.48 14.28 2.90
N VAL A 324 -8.35 15.27 3.78
CA VAL A 324 -7.10 15.52 4.53
C VAL A 324 -6.76 14.33 5.43
N GLY A 325 -7.76 13.74 6.09
CA GLY A 325 -7.58 12.55 6.92
C GLY A 325 -7.11 11.34 6.12
N SER A 326 -7.66 11.14 4.92
CA SER A 326 -7.26 10.06 4.01
C SER A 326 -5.81 10.26 3.55
N TYR A 327 -5.46 11.47 3.10
CA TYR A 327 -4.10 11.79 2.68
C TYR A 327 -3.07 11.48 3.77
N ARG A 328 -3.31 11.91 5.02
CA ARG A 328 -2.41 11.64 6.15
C ARG A 328 -2.25 10.14 6.41
N TYR A 329 -3.37 9.42 6.48
CA TYR A 329 -3.36 7.98 6.67
C TYR A 329 -2.55 7.27 5.59
N VAL A 330 -2.80 7.60 4.32
CA VAL A 330 -2.09 6.98 3.18
C VAL A 330 -0.61 7.33 3.21
N ASN A 331 -0.25 8.59 3.47
CA ASN A 331 1.15 9.01 3.57
C ASN A 331 1.90 8.27 4.68
N GLU A 332 1.32 8.14 5.88
CA GLU A 332 1.92 7.41 6.99
C GLU A 332 1.98 5.89 6.74
N LEU A 333 0.95 5.32 6.13
CA LEU A 333 0.91 3.90 5.77
C LEU A 333 2.03 3.56 4.79
N PHE A 334 2.21 4.35 3.73
CA PHE A 334 3.25 4.10 2.73
C PHE A 334 4.65 4.29 3.32
N ALA A 335 4.85 5.28 4.19
CA ALA A 335 6.10 5.44 4.93
C ALA A 335 6.40 4.23 5.82
N PHE A 336 5.37 3.67 6.47
CA PHE A 336 5.47 2.45 7.26
C PHE A 336 5.84 1.24 6.38
N LEU A 337 5.15 1.04 5.25
CA LEU A 337 5.40 -0.06 4.30
C LEU A 337 6.83 0.03 3.73
N ALA A 338 7.27 1.23 3.33
CA ALA A 338 8.64 1.46 2.87
C ALA A 338 9.67 1.17 3.99
N GLY A 339 9.36 1.55 5.23
CA GLY A 339 10.17 1.24 6.41
C GLY A 339 10.28 -0.25 6.72
N GLU A 340 9.18 -1.01 6.64
CA GLU A 340 9.18 -2.46 6.81
C GLU A 340 9.93 -3.15 5.65
N ARG A 341 9.74 -2.70 4.40
CA ARG A 341 10.50 -3.21 3.25
C ARG A 341 12.00 -3.00 3.41
N ARG A 342 12.44 -1.80 3.82
CA ARG A 342 13.86 -1.53 4.12
C ARG A 342 14.40 -2.44 5.23
N ARG A 343 13.61 -2.71 6.28
CA ARG A 343 13.99 -3.62 7.37
C ARG A 343 14.05 -5.07 6.94
N ALA A 344 13.09 -5.55 6.14
CA ALA A 344 13.08 -6.89 5.57
C ALA A 344 14.29 -7.09 4.65
N THR A 345 14.49 -6.19 3.67
CA THR A 345 15.67 -6.23 2.79
C THR A 345 16.97 -6.17 3.59
N GLY A 346 17.05 -5.37 4.66
CA GLY A 346 18.20 -5.32 5.56
C GLY A 346 18.47 -6.62 6.30
N ARG A 347 17.43 -7.34 6.73
CA ARG A 347 17.55 -8.66 7.40
C ARG A 347 18.01 -9.75 6.43
N TYR A 348 17.56 -9.70 5.18
CA TYR A 348 17.92 -10.69 4.15
C TYR A 348 19.12 -10.27 3.28
N LYS A 349 19.71 -9.10 3.51
CA LYS A 349 21.02 -8.73 2.94
C LYS A 349 22.05 -9.69 3.51
N SER A 350 22.46 -10.65 2.70
CA SER A 350 23.44 -11.64 3.13
C SER A 350 24.77 -10.96 3.45
N GLY A 351 25.25 -11.12 4.68
CA GLY A 351 26.66 -10.87 5.02
C GLY A 351 27.64 -11.73 4.19
N TRP A 352 27.12 -12.68 3.39
CA TRP A 352 27.88 -13.51 2.45
C TRP A 352 28.23 -12.80 1.14
N ALA A 353 27.41 -11.86 0.66
CA ALA A 353 27.68 -11.13 -0.59
C ALA A 353 28.58 -9.91 -0.37
N SER A 354 28.58 -9.35 0.85
CA SER A 354 29.44 -8.23 1.25
C SER A 354 30.74 -8.69 1.91
N GLY A 355 31.19 -9.92 1.67
CA GLY A 355 32.47 -10.42 2.13
C GLY A 355 33.63 -9.67 1.47
N GLY A 356 33.89 -8.44 1.91
CA GLY A 356 35.23 -7.87 1.89
C GLY A 356 36.17 -8.89 2.53
N GLY A 357 37.24 -9.26 1.84
CA GLY A 357 38.39 -8.37 1.82
C GLY A 357 39.04 -8.31 3.20
N GLY A 358 39.20 -9.46 3.85
CA GLY A 358 39.79 -9.59 5.18
C GLY A 358 40.55 -10.91 5.31
N GLY A 359 41.65 -11.01 4.56
CA GLY A 359 42.79 -11.92 4.76
C GLY A 359 42.53 -13.31 5.34
N THR A 360 42.44 -14.31 4.48
CA THR A 360 43.27 -15.53 4.57
C THR A 360 43.19 -16.25 3.24
N THR A 361 44.34 -16.48 2.61
CA THR A 361 44.56 -17.11 1.31
C THR A 361 44.21 -18.60 1.26
N GLY A 362 43.10 -19.00 1.88
CA GLY A 362 42.55 -20.34 1.76
C GLY A 362 41.48 -20.33 0.69
N ALA A 363 41.70 -21.06 -0.41
CA ALA A 363 40.67 -21.35 -1.40
C ALA A 363 39.35 -21.67 -0.68
N ALA A 364 38.27 -20.96 -0.99
CA ALA A 364 36.95 -21.34 -0.51
C ALA A 364 36.76 -22.83 -0.85
N PRO A 365 36.51 -23.71 0.15
CA PRO A 365 36.52 -25.14 -0.08
C PRO A 365 35.55 -25.47 -1.21
N GLU A 366 35.94 -26.27 -2.21
CA GLU A 366 35.13 -26.56 -3.42
C GLU A 366 33.67 -26.89 -3.12
N ARG A 367 33.43 -27.53 -1.97
CA ARG A 367 32.09 -27.81 -1.43
C ARG A 367 31.20 -26.56 -1.30
N MET A 368 31.76 -25.43 -0.90
CA MET A 368 31.07 -24.14 -0.82
C MET A 368 30.65 -23.65 -2.21
N LYS A 369 31.53 -23.76 -3.20
CA LYS A 369 31.26 -23.37 -4.58
C LYS A 369 30.14 -24.22 -5.18
N ILE A 370 30.17 -25.53 -4.96
CA ILE A 370 29.13 -26.48 -5.40
C ILE A 370 27.78 -26.17 -4.73
N LEU A 371 27.77 -25.84 -3.43
CA LEU A 371 26.53 -25.46 -2.74
C LEU A 371 25.97 -24.14 -3.26
N LEU A 372 26.83 -23.14 -3.52
CA LEU A 372 26.41 -21.87 -4.10
C LEU A 372 25.84 -22.05 -5.51
N GLU A 373 26.45 -22.89 -6.34
CA GLU A 373 25.96 -23.20 -7.67
C GLU A 373 24.61 -23.94 -7.63
N ARG A 374 24.42 -24.87 -6.68
CA ARG A 374 23.12 -25.52 -6.46
C ARG A 374 22.05 -24.54 -6.00
N PHE A 375 22.36 -23.64 -5.07
CA PHE A 375 21.43 -22.60 -4.65
C PHE A 375 21.10 -21.65 -5.80
N ALA A 376 22.09 -21.22 -6.59
CA ALA A 376 21.86 -20.39 -7.77
C ALA A 376 20.98 -21.09 -8.82
N ILE A 377 21.17 -22.40 -9.08
CA ILE A 377 20.31 -23.18 -9.99
C ILE A 377 18.89 -23.31 -9.41
N GLN A 378 18.76 -23.50 -8.10
CA GLN A 378 17.46 -23.60 -7.44
C GLN A 378 16.73 -22.25 -7.44
N ASP A 379 17.45 -21.15 -7.20
CA ASP A 379 16.93 -19.77 -7.27
C ASP A 379 16.57 -19.40 -8.72
N ALA A 380 17.34 -19.86 -9.72
CA ALA A 380 16.99 -19.68 -11.13
C ALA A 380 15.68 -20.41 -11.51
N ARG A 381 15.37 -21.54 -10.87
CA ARG A 381 14.14 -22.32 -11.12
C ARG A 381 12.94 -21.84 -10.30
N ALA A 382 13.15 -21.45 -9.05
CA ALA A 382 12.08 -21.15 -8.09
C ALA A 382 11.91 -19.64 -7.79
N GLY A 383 12.71 -18.79 -8.43
CA GLY A 383 12.87 -17.37 -8.05
C GLY A 383 13.75 -17.22 -6.82
N ASP A 384 14.37 -16.04 -6.67
CA ASP A 384 15.25 -15.73 -5.54
C ASP A 384 14.49 -15.94 -4.22
N ALA A 385 14.95 -16.92 -3.42
CA ALA A 385 14.33 -17.23 -2.14
C ALA A 385 14.31 -16.02 -1.19
N ARG A 386 15.28 -15.10 -1.30
CA ARG A 386 15.36 -13.87 -0.50
C ARG A 386 14.29 -12.89 -0.90
N GLU A 387 14.09 -12.70 -2.21
CA GLU A 387 13.05 -11.83 -2.72
C GLU A 387 11.67 -12.33 -2.30
N ARG A 388 11.45 -13.65 -2.35
CA ARG A 388 10.21 -14.26 -1.83
C ARG A 388 10.05 -14.06 -0.32
N ALA A 389 11.13 -14.17 0.46
CA ALA A 389 11.10 -13.92 1.90
C ALA A 389 10.80 -12.45 2.22
N VAL A 390 11.43 -11.51 1.50
CA VAL A 390 11.15 -10.07 1.61
C VAL A 390 9.68 -9.82 1.25
N ARG A 391 9.21 -10.32 0.10
CA ARG A 391 7.83 -10.14 -0.37
C ARG A 391 6.81 -10.69 0.64
N ALA A 392 7.06 -11.86 1.22
CA ALA A 392 6.19 -12.45 2.23
C ALA A 392 6.16 -11.64 3.54
N GLU A 393 7.28 -11.05 3.95
CA GLU A 393 7.32 -10.17 5.13
C GLU A 393 6.73 -8.78 4.88
N THR A 394 6.74 -8.33 3.62
CA THR A 394 6.22 -7.03 3.20
C THR A 394 4.81 -7.10 2.61
N ASP A 395 4.14 -8.25 2.77
CA ASP A 395 2.78 -8.47 2.28
C ASP A 395 1.82 -7.46 2.91
N ALA A 396 1.12 -6.69 2.07
CA ALA A 396 0.18 -5.69 2.51
C ALA A 396 -0.97 -6.30 3.35
N ASP A 397 -1.37 -7.55 3.11
CA ASP A 397 -2.41 -8.23 3.90
C ASP A 397 -2.00 -8.43 5.37
N VAL A 398 -0.70 -8.50 5.63
CA VAL A 398 -0.16 -8.64 6.99
C VAL A 398 0.14 -7.26 7.58
N LEU A 399 0.72 -6.37 6.77
CA LEU A 399 1.22 -5.08 7.23
C LEU A 399 0.12 -4.02 7.42
N VAL A 400 -0.91 -3.99 6.57
CA VAL A 400 -2.00 -3.00 6.68
C VAL A 400 -2.80 -3.21 7.96
N PRO A 401 -3.28 -4.41 8.34
CA PRO A 401 -3.94 -4.61 9.63
C PRO A 401 -3.05 -4.28 10.83
N ARG A 402 -1.75 -4.59 10.73
CA ARG A 402 -0.77 -4.27 11.78
C ARG A 402 -0.60 -2.76 11.93
N PHE A 403 -0.54 -2.02 10.82
CA PHE A 403 -0.52 -0.57 10.83
C PHE A 403 -1.81 -0.02 11.45
N ASN A 404 -2.98 -0.48 11.00
CA ASN A 404 -4.28 -0.03 11.50
C ASN A 404 -4.45 -0.27 13.01
N ALA A 405 -3.91 -1.37 13.53
CA ALA A 405 -3.92 -1.64 14.97
C ALA A 405 -3.06 -0.66 15.78
N ALA A 406 -2.05 -0.04 15.17
CA ALA A 406 -1.16 0.93 15.80
C ALA A 406 -1.55 2.39 15.49
N TYR A 407 -2.15 2.64 14.33
CA TYR A 407 -2.52 3.97 13.85
C TYR A 407 -3.51 4.64 14.81
N GLY A 408 -3.28 5.91 15.12
CA GLY A 408 -4.08 6.68 16.08
C GLY A 408 -3.90 6.30 17.55
N ARG A 409 -3.09 5.27 17.89
CA ARG A 409 -2.70 5.03 19.28
C ARG A 409 -1.56 5.97 19.65
N PRO A 410 -1.59 6.65 20.81
CA PRO A 410 -0.45 7.42 21.27
C PRO A 410 0.75 6.48 21.35
N VAL A 411 1.83 6.85 20.66
CA VAL A 411 3.12 6.15 20.78
C VAL A 411 3.61 6.41 22.20
N ILE A 412 3.22 5.53 23.14
CA ILE A 412 3.88 5.45 24.43
C ILE A 412 5.33 5.11 24.07
N PRO A 413 6.33 5.93 24.42
CA PRO A 413 7.72 5.60 24.18
C PRO A 413 7.94 4.22 24.77
N ALA A 414 8.09 3.23 23.91
CA ALA A 414 8.44 1.90 24.35
C ALA A 414 9.87 2.05 24.85
N ASP A 415 10.03 2.19 26.16
CA ASP A 415 11.34 1.99 26.78
C ASP A 415 11.82 0.63 26.26
N PRO A 416 12.91 0.58 25.47
CA PRO A 416 13.41 -0.66 24.86
C PRO A 416 13.69 -1.75 25.91
N HIS A 417 13.75 -1.37 27.18
CA HIS A 417 13.97 -2.23 28.32
C HIS A 417 12.69 -2.61 29.09
N ALA A 418 11.54 -2.01 28.82
CA ALA A 418 10.27 -2.37 29.43
C ALA A 418 9.62 -3.54 28.69
N ARG A 419 10.14 -4.76 28.86
CA ARG A 419 9.36 -5.95 28.51
C ARG A 419 8.26 -6.14 29.56
N ARG A 420 7.10 -6.66 29.14
CA ARG A 420 5.98 -6.98 30.04
C ARG A 420 6.49 -7.84 31.22
N GLY A 421 6.48 -7.26 32.42
CA GLY A 421 6.90 -7.92 33.66
C GLY A 421 8.14 -7.34 34.35
N ASP A 422 8.81 -6.35 33.75
CA ASP A 422 10.08 -5.77 34.28
C ASP A 422 9.89 -4.61 35.27
N GLU A 423 8.68 -4.32 35.74
CA GLU A 423 8.53 -3.38 36.84
C GLU A 423 9.14 -3.96 38.11
N LEU A 424 10.28 -3.40 38.53
CA LEU A 424 10.90 -3.67 39.82
C LEU A 424 9.81 -3.61 40.91
N PRO A 425 9.66 -4.64 41.77
CA PRO A 425 8.76 -4.57 42.90
C PRO A 425 8.95 -3.26 43.68
N ALA A 426 7.88 -2.67 44.23
CA ALA A 426 7.95 -1.36 44.89
C ALA A 426 9.07 -1.26 45.95
N ARG A 427 9.33 -2.35 46.69
CA ARG A 427 10.45 -2.46 47.64
C ARG A 427 11.84 -2.27 47.03
N PHE A 428 12.03 -2.51 45.73
CA PHE A 428 13.29 -2.31 45.02
C PHE A 428 13.32 -1.02 44.21
N LYS A 429 12.20 -0.28 44.11
CA LYS A 429 12.15 1.05 43.47
C LYS A 429 12.68 2.14 44.40
N ASP A 430 12.54 1.98 45.72
CA ASP A 430 12.99 2.95 46.72
C ASP A 430 13.75 2.27 47.87
N ALA A 431 14.98 2.72 48.13
CA ALA A 431 15.78 2.25 49.25
C ALA A 431 15.17 2.68 50.60
N GLY A 432 14.46 3.80 50.64
CA GLY A 432 13.75 4.31 51.82
C GLY A 432 12.58 3.43 52.26
N ALA A 433 12.07 2.58 51.37
CA ALA A 433 11.02 1.60 51.71
C ALA A 433 11.52 0.48 52.65
N TRP A 434 12.84 0.29 52.78
CA TRP A 434 13.42 -0.65 53.72
C TRP A 434 13.60 0.01 55.08
N SER A 435 12.70 -0.28 56.01
CA SER A 435 12.89 0.14 57.40
C SER A 435 13.89 -0.78 58.08
N LYS A 436 14.86 -0.16 58.77
CA LYS A 436 15.91 -0.88 59.46
C LYS A 436 15.91 -0.51 60.94
N SER A 437 15.61 -1.48 61.79
CA SER A 437 15.77 -1.36 63.23
C SER A 437 17.00 -2.14 63.66
N THR A 438 18.11 -1.43 63.93
CA THR A 438 19.33 -2.06 64.46
C THR A 438 19.37 -1.82 65.96
N PRO A 439 19.49 -2.87 66.80
CA PRO A 439 19.69 -2.68 68.23
C PRO A 439 20.93 -1.82 68.49
N SER A 440 20.76 -0.73 69.22
CA SER A 440 21.90 0.10 69.63
C SER A 440 22.78 -0.69 70.59
N GLN A 441 24.06 -0.85 70.25
CA GLN A 441 25.03 -1.46 71.14
C GLN A 441 25.93 -0.40 71.76
N HIS A 442 26.37 -0.68 72.99
CA HIS A 442 27.32 0.18 73.67
C HIS A 442 28.67 0.16 72.93
N PRO A 443 29.32 1.31 72.67
CA PRO A 443 30.54 1.40 71.86
C PRO A 443 31.72 0.54 72.35
N THR A 444 31.81 0.25 73.64
CA THR A 444 32.84 -0.61 74.24
C THR A 444 32.51 -2.10 74.27
N TYR A 445 31.27 -2.49 73.96
CA TYR A 445 30.80 -3.89 73.99
C TYR A 445 30.28 -4.33 72.61
N VAL A 446 30.95 -3.91 71.53
CA VAL A 446 30.57 -4.30 70.17
C VAL A 446 31.03 -5.72 69.90
N THR A 447 30.07 -6.61 69.61
CA THR A 447 30.39 -7.98 69.19
C THR A 447 30.61 -8.06 67.68
N SER A 448 31.46 -9.00 67.23
CA SER A 448 31.67 -9.25 65.79
C SER A 448 30.38 -9.62 65.07
N ASN A 449 29.46 -10.31 65.76
CA ASN A 449 28.15 -10.65 65.21
C ASN A 449 27.27 -9.42 64.95
N ASN A 450 27.49 -8.31 65.65
CA ASN A 450 26.76 -7.05 65.41
C ASN A 450 27.16 -6.36 64.10
N GLN A 451 28.26 -6.79 63.45
CA GLN A 451 28.64 -6.27 62.14
C GLN A 451 27.64 -6.73 61.05
N TYR A 452 26.98 -7.87 61.24
CA TYR A 452 25.92 -8.31 60.35
C TYR A 452 24.67 -7.49 60.57
N GLY A 453 24.19 -6.82 59.52
CA GLY A 453 22.98 -6.02 59.59
C GLY A 453 23.17 -4.63 60.20
N ILE A 454 24.38 -4.09 60.37
CA ILE A 454 24.59 -2.68 60.79
C ILE A 454 24.67 -1.68 59.62
N LYS A 455 24.88 -2.15 58.38
CA LYS A 455 24.90 -1.28 57.18
C LYS A 455 23.48 -0.95 56.70
N THR A 456 23.25 0.29 56.27
CA THR A 456 21.98 0.74 55.67
C THR A 456 22.00 0.44 54.17
N VAL A 457 20.85 0.03 53.62
CA VAL A 457 20.71 -0.22 52.18
C VAL A 457 20.59 1.12 51.47
N GLY A 458 21.55 1.46 50.61
CA GLY A 458 21.48 2.63 49.73
C GLY A 458 20.97 2.26 48.33
N PRO A 459 20.63 3.25 47.47
CA PRO A 459 20.18 3.00 46.10
C PRO A 459 21.15 2.15 45.27
N GLY A 460 22.47 2.33 45.46
CA GLY A 460 23.51 1.55 44.78
C GLY A 460 23.60 0.08 45.22
N ASN A 461 22.90 -0.31 46.28
CA ASN A 461 22.84 -1.70 46.74
C ASN A 461 21.60 -2.44 46.19
N LEU A 462 20.67 -1.74 45.53
CA LEU A 462 19.47 -2.33 44.95
C LEU A 462 19.75 -2.90 43.55
N PRO A 463 19.09 -4.00 43.15
CA PRO A 463 19.31 -4.59 41.84
C PRO A 463 18.69 -3.76 40.73
N ILE A 464 19.35 -3.70 39.57
CA ILE A 464 18.84 -3.01 38.37
C ILE A 464 17.64 -3.79 37.77
N ARG A 465 17.61 -5.12 37.95
CA ARG A 465 16.54 -6.01 37.47
C ARG A 465 16.23 -7.07 38.51
N TRP A 466 14.96 -7.45 38.65
CA TRP A 466 14.52 -8.50 39.56
C TRP A 466 13.72 -9.57 38.80
N HIS A 467 14.27 -10.78 38.73
CA HIS A 467 13.61 -11.93 38.11
C HIS A 467 13.01 -12.82 39.20
N GLY A 468 11.90 -12.37 39.80
CA GLY A 468 11.15 -13.21 40.73
C GLY A 468 10.38 -14.30 39.98
N VAL A 469 10.48 -15.54 40.46
CA VAL A 469 9.60 -16.62 40.03
C VAL A 469 8.28 -16.48 40.77
N LYS A 470 7.18 -16.24 40.05
CA LYS A 470 5.84 -16.23 40.63
C LYS A 470 5.31 -17.66 40.72
N GLY A 471 5.01 -18.10 41.93
CA GLY A 471 4.35 -19.38 42.20
C GLY A 471 2.86 -19.40 41.90
N GLU A 472 2.24 -18.28 41.48
CA GLU A 472 0.79 -18.14 41.31
C GLU A 472 0.15 -19.28 40.47
N PHE A 473 0.85 -19.73 39.42
CA PHE A 473 0.40 -20.86 38.61
C PHE A 473 0.59 -22.21 39.32
N THR A 474 1.72 -22.44 39.98
CA THR A 474 2.05 -23.71 40.65
C THR A 474 1.29 -23.91 41.97
N ASP A 475 1.01 -22.82 42.69
CA ASP A 475 0.32 -22.83 43.97
C ASP A 475 -1.18 -23.10 43.82
N GLY A 476 -1.74 -22.87 42.63
CA GLY A 476 -3.13 -23.19 42.30
C GLY A 476 -3.38 -24.69 42.04
N PHE A 477 -2.34 -25.51 41.92
CA PHE A 477 -2.51 -26.96 41.79
C PHE A 477 -2.83 -27.57 43.16
N GLY A 478 -3.99 -28.23 43.25
CA GLY A 478 -4.57 -28.78 44.49
C GLY A 478 -3.83 -29.97 45.12
N GLY A 479 -2.51 -29.88 45.27
CA GLY A 479 -1.63 -30.91 45.82
C GLY A 479 -0.93 -31.76 44.75
N ALA A 480 0.22 -32.34 45.11
CA ALA A 480 1.06 -33.15 44.21
C ALA A 480 0.53 -34.57 43.96
N MET A 481 -0.62 -34.94 44.55
CA MET A 481 -1.21 -36.27 44.37
C MET A 481 -2.38 -36.19 43.40
N TYR A 482 -2.06 -36.20 42.10
CA TYR A 482 -3.06 -36.51 41.08
C TYR A 482 -3.50 -37.96 41.27
N ARG A 483 -4.70 -38.14 41.81
CA ARG A 483 -5.36 -39.44 41.86
C ARG A 483 -6.38 -39.47 40.74
N ASP A 484 -6.15 -40.34 39.76
CA ASP A 484 -7.12 -40.58 38.69
C ASP A 484 -8.13 -41.62 39.18
N ASP A 485 -9.23 -41.16 39.78
CA ASP A 485 -10.35 -42.01 40.18
C ASP A 485 -11.41 -42.11 39.04
N GLY A 486 -11.05 -41.80 37.80
CA GLY A 486 -11.93 -41.89 36.63
C GLY A 486 -12.20 -43.33 36.20
N LEU A 487 -13.44 -43.62 35.79
CA LEU A 487 -13.78 -44.87 35.09
C LEU A 487 -13.30 -44.78 33.64
N ASP A 488 -12.69 -45.86 33.12
CA ASP A 488 -12.38 -45.94 31.69
C ASP A 488 -13.67 -46.04 30.87
N VAL A 489 -14.07 -44.91 30.29
CA VAL A 489 -15.24 -44.79 29.41
C VAL A 489 -14.85 -44.74 27.93
N ARG A 490 -13.61 -45.13 27.59
CA ARG A 490 -13.18 -45.17 26.19
C ARG A 490 -13.98 -46.24 25.45
N VAL A 491 -14.84 -45.78 24.54
CA VAL A 491 -15.41 -46.65 23.52
C VAL A 491 -14.28 -47.03 22.57
N SER A 492 -13.84 -48.28 22.60
CA SER A 492 -12.83 -48.81 21.70
C SER A 492 -13.35 -48.76 20.26
N ARG A 493 -13.03 -47.69 19.53
CA ARG A 493 -13.31 -47.60 18.09
C ARG A 493 -12.18 -48.30 17.34
N SER A 494 -12.52 -49.34 16.58
CA SER A 494 -11.55 -49.96 15.68
C SER A 494 -11.08 -48.94 14.63
N LYS A 495 -9.81 -48.98 14.22
CA LYS A 495 -9.27 -48.12 13.15
C LYS A 495 -10.07 -48.20 11.85
N VAL A 496 -10.83 -49.27 11.66
CA VAL A 496 -11.65 -49.53 10.47
C VAL A 496 -12.88 -48.61 10.44
N HIS A 497 -13.48 -48.28 11.59
CA HIS A 497 -14.73 -47.50 11.62
C HIS A 497 -14.51 -45.99 11.48
N GLY A 498 -13.33 -45.48 11.86
CA GLY A 498 -12.98 -44.06 11.66
C GLY A 498 -12.89 -43.63 10.18
N ALA A 499 -12.69 -44.57 9.25
CA ALA A 499 -12.71 -44.30 7.82
C ALA A 499 -14.12 -44.15 7.25
N HIS A 500 -15.15 -44.61 7.97
CA HIS A 500 -16.55 -44.59 7.51
C HIS A 500 -17.40 -43.50 8.19
N ASP A 501 -17.01 -43.02 9.38
CA ASP A 501 -17.73 -41.96 10.11
C ASP A 501 -17.65 -40.57 9.47
N GLY A 502 -16.74 -40.34 8.51
CA GLY A 502 -16.57 -39.05 7.81
C GLY A 502 -17.24 -38.95 6.44
N ILE A 503 -18.04 -39.95 6.04
CA ILE A 503 -18.61 -40.06 4.68
C ILE A 503 -20.15 -39.88 4.68
N ILE A 504 -20.77 -39.43 5.78
CA ILE A 504 -22.21 -39.07 5.79
C ILE A 504 -22.40 -37.56 5.76
#